data_AF-A0A8J4E3E3-F1
#
_entry.id   AF-A0A8J4E3E3-F1
#
_cell.length_a   1.000
_cell.length_b   1.000
_cell.length_c   1.000
_cell.angle_alpha   90.00
_cell.angle_beta   90.00
_cell.angle_gamma   90.00
#
_symmetry.space_group_name_H-M   'P 1'
#
loop_
_entity.id
_entity.type
_entity.pdbx_description
1 polymer ?
#
loop_
_entity_poly.entity_id
_entity_poly.type
_entity_poly.pdbx_seq_one_letter_code
_entity_poly.pdbx_strand_id
1 'polypeptide(L)'
;MLNLGSPSSVSTLGFGRQSEDLNVPGYGRHMPDSVGDSAWGWRTATAELVARTRFITPSRLPEAVAAAAATAGSATTLYLVDHEQRRLRPFPPGGDPLHVDASPAGTAFRTTTPERDGARLWNPLLDGSERLGVLGLDSAAADRSDPAVRVEVDRFVALVGHLIAVMSAYGDAFEHVRRTRPMSAAAELVWQMLPPLTYGADSFVISAILQPVYAVGGDGFDYGVSESTLYLGIYDSTGHHLRAGLTTAVTLSAVRAARRAGSGVLEQATAADAALAEEFDDSRFTTAVLAGVDLASGAVHYVNAGHPPPLVLRGDRLVATLDGGRRLPLGLGGIAGGPTTPGKLRLEAGDRLLAYSDGVVDALDRDGEPFGVDGLTALALRHAADDLPAPETLRRMNHDVLSRQDGPSADDATLLLVEWSGEAVRRLAP
;
A
#
# COMPACT_ATOMS: atom_id res chain seq x y z
N MET A 1 -54.80 41.32 -5.65
CA MET A 1 -56.08 41.69 -5.01
C MET A 1 -56.59 40.45 -4.29
N LEU A 2 -56.81 40.56 -2.96
CA LEU A 2 -57.44 39.59 -2.01
C LEU A 2 -56.59 38.33 -1.67
N ASN A 3 -56.05 38.06 -0.46
CA ASN A 3 -56.52 38.17 0.96
C ASN A 3 -57.75 37.26 1.23
N LEU A 4 -57.89 36.37 2.23
CA LEU A 4 -57.37 36.16 3.61
C LEU A 4 -57.62 34.70 4.04
N GLY A 5 -56.94 34.22 5.11
CA GLY A 5 -57.55 33.23 6.02
C GLY A 5 -56.59 32.40 6.90
N SER A 6 -56.20 32.92 8.07
CA SER A 6 -55.67 32.15 9.22
C SER A 6 -56.78 31.27 9.84
N PRO A 7 -56.51 30.24 10.71
CA PRO A 7 -56.09 30.50 12.10
C PRO A 7 -55.30 29.38 12.86
N SER A 8 -54.72 29.73 14.03
CA SER A 8 -54.66 29.01 15.35
C SER A 8 -54.32 27.50 15.42
N SER A 9 -53.57 26.92 16.36
CA SER A 9 -53.13 27.27 17.72
C SER A 9 -52.09 26.23 18.17
N VAL A 10 -51.14 26.64 19.01
CA VAL A 10 -50.11 25.78 19.60
C VAL A 10 -50.65 25.17 20.90
N SER A 11 -50.58 23.86 21.03
CA SER A 11 -50.95 23.12 22.25
C SER A 11 -49.68 22.68 22.98
N THR A 12 -49.43 23.29 24.13
CA THR A 12 -48.40 22.91 25.10
C THR A 12 -48.93 21.75 25.95
N LEU A 13 -48.27 20.59 25.91
CA LEU A 13 -48.50 19.51 26.86
C LEU A 13 -47.25 19.36 27.74
N GLY A 14 -47.40 19.81 28.99
CA GLY A 14 -46.41 19.58 30.04
C GLY A 14 -46.55 18.18 30.64
N PHE A 15 -45.42 17.58 30.95
CA PHE A 15 -45.31 16.50 31.92
C PHE A 15 -44.07 16.72 32.77
N GLY A 16 -44.29 17.10 34.03
CA GLY A 16 -43.31 16.94 35.09
C GLY A 16 -43.43 15.54 35.69
N ARG A 17 -42.29 14.93 36.01
CA ARG A 17 -42.09 13.82 36.98
C ARG A 17 -40.62 13.90 37.41
N GLN A 18 -40.38 14.39 38.62
CA GLN A 18 -40.05 13.59 39.82
C GLN A 18 -38.75 12.78 39.66
N SER A 19 -37.72 13.28 40.35
CA SER A 19 -36.48 12.61 40.69
C SER A 19 -36.77 11.42 41.61
N GLU A 20 -36.55 10.21 41.12
CA GLU A 20 -36.44 9.01 41.96
C GLU A 20 -35.00 8.51 41.92
N ASP A 21 -34.39 8.51 43.10
CA ASP A 21 -33.12 7.87 43.41
C ASP A 21 -33.22 6.36 43.16
N LEU A 22 -32.64 5.89 42.05
CA LEU A 22 -32.36 4.46 41.85
C LEU A 22 -30.99 4.14 42.45
N ASN A 23 -31.00 3.88 43.75
CA ASN A 23 -29.90 3.24 44.47
C ASN A 23 -29.83 1.77 44.03
N VAL A 24 -28.93 1.44 43.11
CA VAL A 24 -28.63 0.07 42.69
C VAL A 24 -27.42 -0.43 43.49
N PRO A 25 -27.57 -1.38 44.44
CA PRO A 25 -26.46 -1.93 45.19
C PRO A 25 -25.81 -3.08 44.41
N GLY A 26 -24.51 -2.99 44.15
CA GLY A 26 -23.75 -4.13 43.62
C GLY A 26 -22.78 -3.82 42.48
N TYR A 27 -21.95 -2.79 42.62
CA TYR A 27 -20.65 -2.72 41.93
C TYR A 27 -19.58 -2.41 42.96
N GLY A 28 -19.23 -3.42 43.76
CA GLY A 28 -17.96 -3.41 44.45
C GLY A 28 -16.87 -3.41 43.38
N ARG A 29 -16.17 -2.27 43.24
CA ARG A 29 -14.92 -2.19 42.50
C ARG A 29 -13.91 -3.11 43.18
N HIS A 30 -13.81 -4.35 42.71
CA HIS A 30 -12.56 -5.08 42.79
C HIS A 30 -11.73 -4.67 41.57
N MET A 31 -11.00 -3.57 41.75
CA MET A 31 -9.84 -3.24 40.94
C MET A 31 -8.75 -4.25 41.33
N PRO A 32 -8.20 -5.04 40.39
CA PRO A 32 -6.99 -5.79 40.67
C PRO A 32 -5.83 -4.79 40.74
N ASP A 33 -5.38 -4.54 41.97
CA ASP A 33 -4.18 -3.76 42.24
C ASP A 33 -2.95 -4.49 41.66
N SER A 34 -2.14 -3.74 40.90
CA SER A 34 -0.80 -4.06 40.34
C SER A 34 -0.65 -4.50 38.87
N VAL A 35 -1.74 -4.67 38.08
CA VAL A 35 -1.65 -4.85 36.59
C VAL A 35 -2.32 -3.67 35.84
N GLY A 36 -2.70 -2.60 36.55
CA GLY A 36 -3.90 -1.84 36.18
C GLY A 36 -3.75 -0.42 35.64
N ASP A 37 -2.60 0.26 35.76
CA ASP A 37 -2.56 1.73 35.53
C ASP A 37 -2.04 2.11 34.13
N SER A 38 -0.89 1.56 33.71
CA SER A 38 -0.32 1.86 32.38
C SER A 38 -1.16 1.34 31.22
N ALA A 39 -1.64 0.09 31.29
CA ALA A 39 -2.52 -0.48 30.28
C ALA A 39 -3.88 0.26 30.22
N TRP A 40 -4.39 0.70 31.36
CA TRP A 40 -5.58 1.54 31.42
C TRP A 40 -5.35 2.93 30.83
N GLY A 41 -4.17 3.51 31.04
CA GLY A 41 -3.71 4.73 30.39
C GLY A 41 -3.78 4.62 28.87
N TRP A 42 -3.23 3.55 28.27
CA TRP A 42 -3.28 3.33 26.82
C TRP A 42 -4.68 3.06 26.27
N ARG A 43 -5.54 2.37 27.02
CA ARG A 43 -6.98 2.25 26.69
C ARG A 43 -7.65 3.61 26.63
N THR A 44 -7.38 4.44 27.62
CA THR A 44 -7.91 5.81 27.70
C THR A 44 -7.36 6.65 26.55
N ALA A 45 -6.07 6.56 26.24
CA ALA A 45 -5.44 7.23 25.11
C ALA A 45 -6.12 6.85 23.78
N THR A 46 -6.41 5.57 23.57
CA THR A 46 -7.09 5.10 22.36
C THR A 46 -8.50 5.70 22.25
N ALA A 47 -9.28 5.69 23.35
CA ALA A 47 -10.62 6.28 23.37
C ALA A 47 -10.59 7.81 23.13
N GLU A 48 -9.63 8.50 23.75
CA GLU A 48 -9.41 9.94 23.57
C GLU A 48 -9.03 10.28 22.13
N LEU A 49 -8.17 9.47 21.51
CA LEU A 49 -7.77 9.68 20.11
C LEU A 49 -8.98 9.62 19.18
N VAL A 50 -9.86 8.62 19.34
CA VAL A 50 -11.12 8.51 18.58
C VAL A 50 -12.02 9.73 18.79
N ALA A 51 -12.17 10.19 20.04
CA ALA A 51 -13.02 11.34 20.35
C ALA A 51 -12.47 12.64 19.72
N ARG A 52 -11.13 12.82 19.75
CA ARG A 52 -10.45 14.03 19.27
C ARG A 52 -10.40 14.12 17.75
N THR A 53 -10.33 12.99 17.04
CA THR A 53 -10.10 13.00 15.59
C THR A 53 -11.37 13.22 14.76
N ARG A 54 -12.54 13.22 15.38
CA ARG A 54 -13.84 13.33 14.68
C ARG A 54 -13.99 14.59 13.80
N PHE A 55 -13.40 15.71 14.21
CA PHE A 55 -13.60 17.02 13.56
C PHE A 55 -12.29 17.82 13.44
N ILE A 56 -11.18 17.15 13.15
CA ILE A 56 -9.89 17.81 12.95
C ILE A 56 -9.45 17.75 11.47
N THR A 57 -8.63 18.70 11.07
CA THR A 57 -7.93 18.63 9.78
C THR A 57 -6.76 17.64 9.86
N PRO A 58 -6.33 17.04 8.73
CA PRO A 58 -5.17 16.12 8.69
C PRO A 58 -3.91 16.71 9.33
N SER A 59 -3.67 18.01 9.15
CA SER A 59 -2.55 18.75 9.74
C SER A 59 -2.53 18.78 11.28
N ARG A 60 -3.67 18.56 11.95
CA ARG A 60 -3.79 18.56 13.41
C ARG A 60 -3.70 17.16 14.02
N LEU A 61 -3.55 16.11 13.21
CA LEU A 61 -3.41 14.74 13.71
C LEU A 61 -2.26 14.58 14.73
N PRO A 62 -1.06 15.14 14.54
CA PRO A 62 0.04 14.97 15.51
C PRO A 62 -0.30 15.54 16.89
N GLU A 63 -1.00 16.67 16.94
CA GLU A 63 -1.46 17.29 18.19
C GLU A 63 -2.47 16.39 18.91
N ALA A 64 -3.44 15.82 18.17
CA ALA A 64 -4.42 14.89 18.73
C ALA A 64 -3.76 13.60 19.25
N VAL A 65 -2.80 13.04 18.50
CA VAL A 65 -2.03 11.84 18.91
C VAL A 65 -1.21 12.13 20.17
N ALA A 66 -0.50 13.26 20.22
CA ALA A 66 0.28 13.66 21.39
C ALA A 66 -0.60 13.88 22.63
N ALA A 67 -1.72 14.59 22.48
CA ALA A 67 -2.66 14.83 23.57
C ALA A 67 -3.28 13.54 24.11
N ALA A 68 -3.59 12.59 23.23
CA ALA A 68 -4.12 11.29 23.61
C ALA A 68 -3.07 10.44 24.35
N ALA A 69 -1.86 10.30 23.79
CA ALA A 69 -0.77 9.54 24.39
C ALA A 69 -0.29 10.09 25.74
N ALA A 70 -0.45 11.39 25.97
CA ALA A 70 -0.14 12.01 27.26
C ALA A 70 -0.97 11.42 28.42
N THR A 71 -2.17 10.89 28.15
CA THR A 71 -2.99 10.19 29.17
C THR A 71 -2.37 8.87 29.65
N ALA A 72 -1.48 8.29 28.84
CA ALA A 72 -0.65 7.14 29.18
C ALA A 72 0.75 7.55 29.68
N GLY A 73 1.01 8.85 29.89
CA GLY A 73 2.32 9.36 30.31
C GLY A 73 3.39 9.30 29.23
N SER A 74 3.00 9.26 27.95
CA SER A 74 3.93 9.21 26.81
C SER A 74 3.88 10.49 25.97
N ALA A 75 5.04 11.09 25.75
CA ALA A 75 5.26 11.98 24.61
C ALA A 75 5.28 11.17 23.30
N THR A 76 5.12 11.86 22.18
CA THR A 76 5.10 11.23 20.86
C THR A 76 5.99 11.94 19.86
N THR A 77 6.49 11.21 18.88
CA THR A 77 7.10 11.81 17.68
C THR A 77 6.71 10.99 16.47
N LEU A 78 6.08 11.63 15.49
CA LEU A 78 5.52 10.99 14.30
C LEU A 78 6.40 11.28 13.09
N TYR A 79 6.76 10.24 12.35
CA TYR A 79 7.46 10.34 11.08
C TYR A 79 6.71 9.56 10.00
N LEU A 80 6.66 10.11 8.79
CA LEU A 80 6.08 9.48 7.60
C LEU A 80 7.20 9.14 6.61
N VAL A 81 7.09 8.01 5.92
CA VAL A 81 8.07 7.63 4.91
C VAL A 81 7.87 8.47 3.64
N ASP A 82 8.96 8.98 3.06
CA ASP A 82 8.91 9.59 1.74
C ASP A 82 8.58 8.55 0.65
N HIS A 83 8.07 9.01 -0.50
CA HIS A 83 7.66 8.11 -1.58
C HIS A 83 8.81 7.28 -2.17
N GLU A 84 10.04 7.77 -2.05
CA GLU A 84 11.25 7.04 -2.47
C GLU A 84 11.68 5.97 -1.44
N GLN A 85 11.04 5.94 -0.28
CA GLN A 85 11.35 5.09 0.88
C GLN A 85 12.82 5.17 1.33
N ARG A 86 13.39 6.37 1.28
CA ARG A 86 14.77 6.67 1.70
C ARG A 86 14.82 7.34 3.06
N ARG A 87 13.84 8.19 3.37
CA ARG A 87 13.81 8.95 4.62
C ARG A 87 12.45 8.89 5.30
N LEU A 88 12.50 8.82 6.61
CA LEU A 88 11.38 9.08 7.51
C LEU A 88 11.38 10.59 7.79
N ARG A 89 10.31 11.30 7.44
CA ARG A 89 10.17 12.76 7.55
C ARG A 89 9.22 13.13 8.70
N PRO A 90 9.59 14.07 9.58
CA PRO A 90 8.78 14.38 10.75
C PRO A 90 7.46 15.03 10.37
N PHE A 91 6.41 14.69 11.12
CA PHE A 91 5.09 15.28 11.00
C PHE A 91 4.59 15.73 12.39
N PRO A 92 4.40 17.05 12.64
CA PRO A 92 4.50 18.15 11.68
C PRO A 92 5.95 18.40 11.21
N PRO A 93 6.14 19.09 10.06
CA PRO A 93 7.48 19.47 9.60
C PRO A 93 8.22 20.33 10.63
N GLY A 94 9.52 20.10 10.80
CA GLY A 94 10.37 20.94 11.67
C GLY A 94 11.58 20.24 12.29
N GLY A 95 11.58 18.90 12.34
CA GLY A 95 12.76 18.11 12.73
C GLY A 95 13.61 17.63 11.54
N ASP A 96 14.71 16.96 11.83
CA ASP A 96 15.57 16.33 10.83
C ASP A 96 14.98 15.01 10.33
N PRO A 97 14.92 14.78 9.01
CA PRO A 97 14.57 13.48 8.46
C PRO A 97 15.57 12.39 8.88
N LEU A 98 15.06 11.21 9.25
CA LEU A 98 15.85 10.05 9.61
C LEU A 98 16.06 9.15 8.40
N HIS A 99 17.27 8.61 8.21
CA HIS A 99 17.52 7.64 7.15
C HIS A 99 16.84 6.30 7.48
N VAL A 100 16.08 5.75 6.52
CA VAL A 100 15.47 4.42 6.65
C VAL A 100 16.53 3.35 6.86
N ASP A 101 17.69 3.49 6.22
CA ASP A 101 18.73 2.45 6.29
C ASP A 101 19.67 2.53 7.48
N ALA A 102 19.72 3.68 8.15
CA ALA A 102 20.77 4.02 9.11
C ALA A 102 20.24 4.58 10.44
N SER A 103 19.01 4.24 10.82
CA SER A 103 18.42 4.65 12.10
C SER A 103 17.60 3.54 12.76
N PRO A 104 17.46 3.53 14.11
CA PRO A 104 16.57 2.60 14.81
C PRO A 104 15.10 2.74 14.36
N ALA A 105 14.66 3.97 14.12
CA ALA A 105 13.36 4.26 13.51
C ALA A 105 13.21 3.59 12.13
N GLY A 106 14.26 3.65 11.31
CA GLY A 106 14.34 2.97 10.03
C GLY A 106 14.32 1.45 10.15
N THR A 107 14.98 0.86 11.15
CA THR A 107 14.87 -0.57 11.45
C THR A 107 13.42 -0.96 11.75
N ALA A 108 12.73 -0.25 12.64
CA ALA A 108 11.32 -0.53 12.93
C ALA A 108 10.42 -0.48 11.69
N PHE A 109 10.65 0.50 10.81
CA PHE A 109 9.96 0.59 9.53
C PHE A 109 10.25 -0.63 8.62
N ARG A 110 11.52 -0.99 8.45
CA ARG A 110 11.95 -2.05 7.51
C ARG A 110 11.47 -3.44 7.95
N THR A 111 11.59 -3.74 9.24
CA THR A 111 11.26 -5.06 9.81
C THR A 111 9.81 -5.19 10.23
N THR A 112 9.04 -4.09 10.18
CA THR A 112 7.67 -4.01 10.71
C THR A 112 7.55 -4.42 12.18
N THR A 113 8.63 -4.33 12.97
CA THR A 113 8.65 -4.65 14.40
C THR A 113 9.06 -3.42 15.22
N PRO A 114 8.55 -3.23 16.45
CA PRO A 114 8.99 -2.12 17.29
C PRO A 114 10.49 -2.20 17.64
N GLU A 115 11.19 -1.06 17.61
CA GLU A 115 12.62 -0.94 17.90
C GLU A 115 12.88 0.05 19.04
N ARG A 116 13.65 -0.37 20.05
CA ARG A 116 14.00 0.50 21.20
C ARG A 116 15.28 1.29 20.92
N ASP A 117 15.22 2.59 21.19
CA ASP A 117 16.35 3.53 21.09
C ASP A 117 16.39 4.40 22.34
N GLY A 118 17.17 3.96 23.34
CA GLY A 118 17.24 4.60 24.65
C GLY A 118 15.88 4.71 25.33
N ALA A 119 15.43 5.96 25.56
CA ALA A 119 14.14 6.25 26.18
C ALA A 119 12.95 6.13 25.22
N ARG A 120 13.19 5.90 23.92
CA ARG A 120 12.15 5.87 22.88
C ARG A 120 11.92 4.45 22.37
N LEU A 121 10.66 4.14 22.09
CA LEU A 121 10.23 2.94 21.37
C LEU A 121 9.64 3.39 20.02
N TRP A 122 10.29 3.04 18.93
CA TRP A 122 9.82 3.29 17.58
C TRP A 122 8.88 2.19 17.15
N ASN A 123 7.63 2.53 16.85
CA ASN A 123 6.61 1.58 16.43
C ASN A 123 6.28 1.82 14.95
N PRO A 124 6.21 0.79 14.10
CA PRO A 124 5.80 0.95 12.72
C PRO A 124 4.34 1.41 12.64
N LEU A 125 4.07 2.36 11.74
CA LEU A 125 2.71 2.78 11.43
C LEU A 125 2.24 2.07 10.18
N LEU A 126 1.25 1.20 10.35
CA LEU A 126 0.69 0.37 9.31
C LEU A 126 -0.78 0.74 9.06
N ASP A 127 -1.20 0.71 7.80
CA ASP A 127 -2.61 0.58 7.41
C ASP A 127 -2.77 -0.78 6.69
N GLY A 128 -3.40 -1.73 7.36
CA GLY A 128 -3.30 -3.14 6.98
C GLY A 128 -1.84 -3.62 6.93
N SER A 129 -1.31 -3.83 5.72
CA SER A 129 0.08 -4.23 5.47
C SER A 129 0.94 -3.12 4.87
N GLU A 130 0.37 -1.95 4.56
CA GLU A 130 1.09 -0.83 3.99
C GLU A 130 1.85 -0.05 5.07
N ARG A 131 3.14 0.23 4.81
CA ARG A 131 4.01 0.94 5.75
C ARG A 131 3.96 2.44 5.50
N LEU A 132 3.39 3.19 6.44
CA LEU A 132 3.20 4.64 6.34
C LEU A 132 4.33 5.44 6.99
N GLY A 133 5.01 4.86 7.98
CA GLY A 133 6.05 5.55 8.74
C GLY A 133 6.27 4.91 10.11
N VAL A 134 6.60 5.74 11.11
CA VAL A 134 6.82 5.29 12.49
C VAL A 134 6.32 6.30 13.53
N LEU A 135 5.90 5.77 14.68
CA LEU A 135 5.54 6.52 15.87
C LEU A 135 6.51 6.20 17.02
N GLY A 136 7.27 7.20 17.44
CA GLY A 136 8.09 7.13 18.64
C GLY A 136 7.23 7.39 19.88
N LEU A 137 7.26 6.48 20.83
CA LEU A 137 6.62 6.58 22.15
C LEU A 137 7.67 6.50 23.26
N ASP A 138 7.35 6.94 24.47
CA ASP A 138 8.22 6.75 25.62
C ASP A 138 8.28 5.27 26.00
N SER A 139 9.49 4.72 26.03
CA SER A 139 9.74 3.30 26.21
C SER A 139 9.38 2.76 27.60
N ALA A 140 9.29 3.64 28.60
CA ALA A 140 8.83 3.30 29.95
C ALA A 140 7.29 3.23 30.01
N ALA A 141 6.61 4.15 29.32
CA ALA A 141 5.15 4.16 29.23
C ALA A 141 4.64 3.02 28.33
N ALA A 142 5.38 2.70 27.26
CA ALA A 142 5.09 1.63 26.32
C ALA A 142 5.92 0.37 26.59
N ASP A 143 6.06 -0.03 27.86
CA ASP A 143 6.82 -1.23 28.21
C ASP A 143 6.16 -2.50 27.66
N ARG A 144 6.74 -3.05 26.59
CA ARG A 144 6.26 -4.26 25.93
C ARG A 144 6.51 -5.54 26.74
N SER A 145 7.26 -5.48 27.84
CA SER A 145 7.47 -6.63 28.74
C SER A 145 6.18 -7.03 29.45
N ASP A 146 5.27 -6.08 29.67
CA ASP A 146 3.90 -6.31 30.11
C ASP A 146 2.99 -6.62 28.90
N PRO A 147 2.43 -7.84 28.80
CA PRO A 147 1.54 -8.20 27.69
C PRO A 147 0.29 -7.34 27.59
N ALA A 148 -0.24 -6.83 28.70
CA ALA A 148 -1.43 -5.98 28.72
C ALA A 148 -1.11 -4.60 28.15
N VAL A 149 0.01 -3.99 28.55
CA VAL A 149 0.48 -2.72 27.97
C VAL A 149 0.76 -2.88 26.48
N ARG A 150 1.46 -3.96 26.09
CA ARG A 150 1.78 -4.26 24.69
C ARG A 150 0.53 -4.24 23.80
N VAL A 151 -0.52 -4.96 24.18
CA VAL A 151 -1.76 -5.03 23.40
C VAL A 151 -2.43 -3.67 23.23
N GLU A 152 -2.45 -2.83 24.27
CA GLU A 152 -3.10 -1.52 24.19
C GLU A 152 -2.24 -0.50 23.43
N VAL A 153 -0.91 -0.57 23.52
CA VAL A 153 0.00 0.19 22.67
C VAL A 153 -0.19 -0.18 21.21
N ASP A 154 -0.25 -1.47 20.89
CA ASP A 154 -0.41 -1.95 19.51
C ASP A 154 -1.74 -1.45 18.90
N ARG A 155 -2.83 -1.45 19.69
CA ARG A 155 -4.12 -0.87 19.28
C ARG A 155 -4.03 0.64 19.02
N PHE A 156 -3.36 1.37 19.91
CA PHE A 156 -3.18 2.81 19.76
C PHE A 156 -2.38 3.13 18.49
N VAL A 157 -1.24 2.47 18.29
CA VAL A 157 -0.37 2.64 17.10
C VAL A 157 -1.12 2.26 15.82
N ALA A 158 -1.86 1.14 15.83
CA ALA A 158 -2.68 0.72 14.69
C ALA A 158 -3.73 1.78 14.36
N LEU A 159 -4.43 2.31 15.36
CA LEU A 159 -5.42 3.38 15.14
C LEU A 159 -4.77 4.63 14.52
N VAL A 160 -3.57 5.02 14.96
CA VAL A 160 -2.83 6.14 14.35
C VAL A 160 -2.54 5.86 12.88
N GLY A 161 -2.09 4.66 12.53
CA GLY A 161 -1.85 4.24 11.14
C GLY A 161 -3.10 4.35 10.27
N HIS A 162 -4.22 3.76 10.70
CA HIS A 162 -5.50 3.84 9.99
C HIS A 162 -6.00 5.28 9.87
N LEU A 163 -5.81 6.12 10.89
CA LEU A 163 -6.19 7.53 10.84
C LEU A 163 -5.37 8.29 9.79
N ILE A 164 -4.07 8.02 9.64
CA ILE A 164 -3.26 8.63 8.58
C ILE A 164 -3.80 8.24 7.21
N ALA A 165 -4.09 6.95 6.99
CA ALA A 165 -4.64 6.48 5.72
C ALA A 165 -6.00 7.13 5.40
N VAL A 166 -6.94 7.09 6.35
CA VAL A 166 -8.28 7.69 6.18
C VAL A 166 -8.19 9.20 5.97
N MET A 167 -7.35 9.89 6.73
CA MET A 167 -7.25 11.35 6.66
C MET A 167 -6.50 11.85 5.41
N SER A 168 -5.70 11.00 4.75
CA SER A 168 -5.02 11.33 3.48
C SER A 168 -5.98 11.72 2.36
N ALA A 169 -7.22 11.22 2.39
CA ALA A 169 -8.24 11.58 1.40
C ALA A 169 -8.79 13.01 1.57
N TYR A 170 -8.54 13.67 2.70
CA TYR A 170 -9.18 14.96 3.06
C TYR A 170 -8.21 16.15 3.09
N GLY A 171 -6.95 15.97 2.69
CA GLY A 171 -6.02 17.08 2.51
C GLY A 171 -4.57 16.67 2.28
N ASP A 172 -3.77 17.63 1.85
CA ASP A 172 -2.43 17.37 1.31
C ASP A 172 -1.31 17.39 2.38
N ALA A 173 -1.66 17.47 3.66
CA ALA A 173 -0.67 17.66 4.73
C ALA A 173 0.34 16.50 4.79
N PHE A 174 -0.14 15.25 4.66
CA PHE A 174 0.73 14.09 4.61
C PHE A 174 1.54 14.06 3.32
N GLU A 175 0.90 14.35 2.19
CA GLU A 175 1.56 14.32 0.89
C GLU A 175 2.69 15.35 0.77
N HIS A 176 2.49 16.54 1.32
CA HIS A 176 3.54 17.57 1.44
C HIS A 176 4.76 17.06 2.23
N VAL A 177 4.52 16.25 3.27
CA VAL A 177 5.61 15.64 4.07
C VAL A 177 6.22 14.43 3.38
N ARG A 178 5.49 13.68 2.56
CA ARG A 178 6.03 12.50 1.87
C ARG A 178 6.77 12.83 0.58
N ARG A 179 6.53 14.00 -0.02
CA ARG A 179 7.23 14.47 -1.23
C ARG A 179 8.54 15.18 -0.94
N THR A 180 9.61 14.74 -1.60
CA THR A 180 10.92 15.44 -1.64
C THR A 180 11.02 16.39 -2.84
N ARG A 181 10.19 16.19 -3.87
CA ARG A 181 10.14 16.97 -5.11
C ARG A 181 8.68 17.11 -5.62
N PRO A 182 8.38 18.09 -6.49
CA PRO A 182 7.08 18.17 -7.16
C PRO A 182 6.86 16.96 -8.09
N MET A 183 5.63 16.43 -8.12
CA MET A 183 5.22 15.41 -9.10
C MET A 183 4.78 16.07 -10.42
N SER A 184 5.01 15.40 -11.54
CA SER A 184 4.42 15.75 -12.83
C SER A 184 2.92 15.44 -12.84
N ALA A 185 2.14 16.08 -13.73
CA ALA A 185 0.72 15.78 -13.85
C ALA A 185 0.44 14.31 -14.24
N ALA A 186 1.35 13.68 -15.00
CA ALA A 186 1.26 12.27 -15.35
C ALA A 186 1.45 11.39 -14.10
N ALA A 187 2.45 11.72 -13.28
CA ALA A 187 2.71 11.04 -12.03
C ALA A 187 1.52 11.17 -11.07
N GLU A 188 0.97 12.37 -10.91
CA GLU A 188 -0.24 12.59 -10.09
C GLU A 188 -1.41 11.71 -10.56
N LEU A 189 -1.67 11.68 -11.88
CA LEU A 189 -2.73 10.87 -12.46
C LEU A 189 -2.53 9.38 -12.17
N VAL A 190 -1.33 8.85 -12.46
CA VAL A 190 -1.01 7.43 -12.27
C VAL A 190 -1.10 7.05 -10.79
N TRP A 191 -0.41 7.77 -9.90
CA TRP A 191 -0.39 7.48 -8.47
C TRP A 191 -1.77 7.47 -7.82
N GLN A 192 -2.69 8.35 -8.25
CA GLN A 192 -4.06 8.37 -7.74
C GLN A 192 -4.89 7.12 -8.10
N MET A 193 -4.49 6.38 -9.13
CA MET A 193 -5.23 5.20 -9.60
C MET A 193 -4.69 3.90 -9.03
N LEU A 194 -3.45 3.88 -8.54
CA LEU A 194 -2.80 2.66 -8.05
C LEU A 194 -3.44 2.18 -6.76
N PRO A 195 -3.52 0.86 -6.53
CA PRO A 195 -3.82 0.33 -5.21
C PRO A 195 -2.65 0.58 -4.24
N PRO A 196 -2.84 0.35 -2.92
CA PRO A 196 -1.75 0.39 -1.95
C PRO A 196 -0.51 -0.39 -2.40
N LEU A 197 0.68 0.06 -2.02
CA LEU A 197 1.91 -0.60 -2.49
C LEU A 197 2.12 -1.98 -1.88
N THR A 198 1.39 -2.36 -0.83
CA THR A 198 1.55 -3.65 -0.15
C THR A 198 0.23 -4.13 0.41
N TYR A 199 -0.04 -5.42 0.22
CA TYR A 199 -1.20 -6.10 0.81
C TYR A 199 -0.83 -7.54 1.17
N GLY A 200 -1.22 -7.98 2.36
CA GLY A 200 -1.08 -9.36 2.81
C GLY A 200 -2.44 -10.00 3.04
N ALA A 201 -2.57 -11.25 2.63
CA ALA A 201 -3.67 -12.15 2.97
C ALA A 201 -3.11 -13.54 3.30
N ASP A 202 -3.87 -14.39 3.97
CA ASP A 202 -3.40 -15.66 4.58
C ASP A 202 -2.42 -16.50 3.75
N SER A 203 -2.55 -16.51 2.42
CA SER A 203 -1.73 -17.30 1.50
C SER A 203 -0.69 -16.52 0.69
N PHE A 204 -0.67 -15.19 0.74
CA PHE A 204 0.26 -14.40 -0.05
C PHE A 204 0.54 -12.99 0.50
N VAL A 205 1.67 -12.44 0.06
CA VAL A 205 1.97 -11.01 0.16
C VAL A 205 2.25 -10.45 -1.21
N ILE A 206 1.61 -9.33 -1.55
CA ILE A 206 1.94 -8.54 -2.73
C ILE A 206 2.65 -7.26 -2.30
N SER A 207 3.69 -6.89 -3.04
CA SER A 207 4.37 -5.60 -2.90
C SER A 207 4.70 -5.04 -4.28
N ALA A 208 4.64 -3.72 -4.42
CA ALA A 208 4.89 -3.02 -5.66
C ALA A 208 5.78 -1.80 -5.47
N ILE A 209 6.56 -1.47 -6.51
CA ILE A 209 7.32 -0.23 -6.61
C ILE A 209 7.15 0.32 -8.03
N LEU A 210 7.01 1.64 -8.11
CA LEU A 210 6.97 2.40 -9.34
C LEU A 210 8.02 3.52 -9.29
N GLN A 211 8.86 3.59 -10.31
CA GLN A 211 9.88 4.62 -10.51
C GLN A 211 9.79 5.19 -11.94
N PRO A 212 10.24 6.43 -12.17
CA PRO A 212 10.58 7.44 -11.17
C PRO A 212 9.34 7.99 -10.46
N VAL A 213 9.36 8.04 -9.13
CA VAL A 213 8.23 8.48 -8.28
C VAL A 213 7.56 9.77 -8.79
N TYR A 214 8.34 10.79 -9.14
CA TYR A 214 7.84 12.13 -9.43
C TYR A 214 7.58 12.39 -10.91
N ALA A 215 7.98 11.48 -11.79
CA ALA A 215 8.00 11.72 -13.23
C ALA A 215 7.43 10.56 -14.04
N VAL A 216 6.91 9.51 -13.38
CA VAL A 216 6.30 8.36 -14.05
C VAL A 216 5.32 8.82 -15.13
N GLY A 217 5.48 8.25 -16.31
CA GLY A 217 4.71 8.55 -17.50
C GLY A 217 3.55 7.58 -17.70
N GLY A 218 3.86 6.34 -18.07
CA GLY A 218 2.93 5.34 -18.60
C GLY A 218 2.90 4.02 -17.83
N ASP A 219 3.88 3.75 -16.98
CA ASP A 219 3.85 2.53 -16.18
C ASP A 219 2.74 2.53 -15.14
N GLY A 220 2.24 1.34 -14.82
CA GLY A 220 1.32 1.14 -13.72
C GLY A 220 1.18 -0.32 -13.33
N PHE A 221 0.54 -0.54 -12.19
CA PHE A 221 0.15 -1.86 -11.75
C PHE A 221 -1.24 -1.82 -11.11
N ASP A 222 -1.88 -2.98 -11.05
CA ASP A 222 -3.13 -3.15 -10.30
C ASP A 222 -3.18 -4.52 -9.67
N TYR A 223 -3.93 -4.63 -8.59
CA TYR A 223 -4.37 -5.91 -8.09
C TYR A 223 -5.78 -5.80 -7.52
N GLY A 224 -6.43 -6.95 -7.40
CA GLY A 224 -7.72 -7.07 -6.75
C GLY A 224 -7.83 -8.43 -6.11
N VAL A 225 -8.50 -8.52 -4.97
CA VAL A 225 -8.64 -9.78 -4.24
C VAL A 225 -10.13 -10.02 -4.03
N SER A 226 -10.62 -11.15 -4.55
CA SER A 226 -11.93 -11.69 -4.20
C SER A 226 -11.77 -12.77 -3.14
N GLU A 227 -12.88 -13.39 -2.73
CA GLU A 227 -12.85 -14.54 -1.81
C GLU A 227 -11.96 -15.70 -2.31
N SER A 228 -11.86 -15.89 -3.62
CA SER A 228 -11.19 -17.05 -4.22
C SER A 228 -10.09 -16.71 -5.21
N THR A 229 -9.87 -15.45 -5.56
CA THR A 229 -8.93 -15.08 -6.63
C THR A 229 -8.15 -13.82 -6.31
N LEU A 230 -6.83 -13.90 -6.44
CA LEU A 230 -5.94 -12.75 -6.55
C LEU A 230 -5.76 -12.40 -8.03
N TYR A 231 -6.17 -11.20 -8.41
CA TYR A 231 -5.96 -10.62 -9.74
C TYR A 231 -4.74 -9.71 -9.71
N LEU A 232 -3.92 -9.76 -10.76
CA LEU A 232 -2.69 -8.99 -10.93
C LEU A 232 -2.67 -8.38 -12.32
N GLY A 233 -2.19 -7.15 -12.42
CA GLY A 233 -1.93 -6.45 -13.66
C GLY A 233 -0.65 -5.63 -13.55
N ILE A 234 0.23 -5.74 -14.54
CA ILE A 234 1.32 -4.78 -14.78
C ILE A 234 1.13 -4.22 -16.18
N TYR A 235 1.40 -2.93 -16.34
CA TYR A 235 1.09 -2.16 -17.54
C TYR A 235 2.26 -1.23 -17.85
N ASP A 236 2.56 -1.10 -19.13
CA ASP A 236 3.46 -0.09 -19.67
C ASP A 236 2.80 0.47 -20.95
N SER A 237 2.44 1.75 -20.88
CA SER A 237 1.70 2.44 -21.94
C SER A 237 2.62 3.26 -22.82
N THR A 238 2.43 3.14 -24.13
CA THR A 238 3.23 3.89 -25.10
C THR A 238 3.08 5.42 -25.02
N GLY A 239 4.22 6.07 -25.22
CA GLY A 239 4.36 7.52 -25.29
C GLY A 239 5.04 8.09 -24.05
N HIS A 240 4.96 9.41 -23.89
CA HIS A 240 5.58 10.08 -22.75
C HIS A 240 4.60 11.05 -22.09
N HIS A 241 4.85 11.34 -20.82
CA HIS A 241 4.12 12.32 -20.03
C HIS A 241 2.63 12.00 -19.89
N LEU A 242 1.77 13.02 -19.79
CA LEU A 242 0.35 12.88 -19.47
C LEU A 242 -0.42 11.99 -20.45
N ARG A 243 0.01 11.93 -21.71
CA ARG A 243 -0.64 11.09 -22.74
C ARG A 243 -0.50 9.61 -22.42
N ALA A 244 0.68 9.17 -21.95
CA ALA A 244 0.91 7.79 -21.54
C ALA A 244 0.07 7.47 -20.28
N GLY A 245 0.07 8.37 -19.29
CA GLY A 245 -0.73 8.20 -18.07
C GLY A 245 -2.24 8.09 -18.33
N LEU A 246 -2.78 8.81 -19.32
CA LEU A 246 -4.18 8.68 -19.75
C LEU A 246 -4.45 7.31 -20.40
N THR A 247 -3.52 6.80 -21.21
CA THR A 247 -3.62 5.46 -21.81
C THR A 247 -3.62 4.38 -20.72
N THR A 248 -2.77 4.51 -19.71
CA THR A 248 -2.76 3.64 -18.52
C THR A 248 -4.07 3.75 -17.74
N ALA A 249 -4.61 4.96 -17.57
CA ALA A 249 -5.88 5.20 -16.88
C ALA A 249 -7.07 4.48 -17.54
N VAL A 250 -7.19 4.60 -18.86
CA VAL A 250 -8.24 3.92 -19.64
C VAL A 250 -8.07 2.41 -19.56
N THR A 251 -6.85 1.91 -19.75
CA THR A 251 -6.53 0.48 -19.66
C THR A 251 -6.90 -0.10 -18.30
N LEU A 252 -6.42 0.51 -17.22
CA LEU A 252 -6.72 0.11 -15.84
C LEU A 252 -8.22 0.11 -15.57
N SER A 253 -8.93 1.15 -16.00
CA SER A 253 -10.36 1.30 -15.78
C SER A 253 -11.16 0.21 -16.50
N ALA A 254 -10.80 -0.10 -17.75
CA ALA A 254 -11.43 -1.15 -18.54
C ALA A 254 -11.20 -2.54 -17.94
N VAL A 255 -9.96 -2.85 -17.56
CA VAL A 255 -9.62 -4.12 -16.88
C VAL A 255 -10.37 -4.26 -15.57
N ARG A 256 -10.41 -3.19 -14.75
CA ARG A 256 -11.16 -3.19 -13.48
C ARG A 256 -12.65 -3.37 -13.69
N ALA A 257 -13.24 -2.71 -14.69
CA ALA A 257 -14.66 -2.84 -15.01
C ALA A 257 -15.01 -4.29 -15.42
N ALA A 258 -14.24 -4.87 -16.34
CA ALA A 258 -14.41 -6.26 -16.76
C ALA A 258 -14.22 -7.25 -15.60
N ARG A 259 -13.17 -7.07 -14.78
CA ARG A 259 -12.92 -7.86 -13.57
C ARG A 259 -14.11 -7.81 -12.61
N ARG A 260 -14.64 -6.62 -12.32
CA ARG A 260 -15.79 -6.44 -11.41
C ARG A 260 -17.09 -7.00 -11.99
N ALA A 261 -17.19 -7.13 -13.31
CA ALA A 261 -18.26 -7.84 -13.99
C ALA A 261 -18.09 -9.37 -13.99
N GLY A 262 -17.05 -9.91 -13.33
CA GLY A 262 -16.78 -11.35 -13.23
C GLY A 262 -16.04 -11.96 -14.42
N SER A 263 -15.42 -11.13 -15.25
CA SER A 263 -14.72 -11.57 -16.47
C SER A 263 -13.37 -12.22 -16.15
N GLY A 264 -12.99 -13.24 -16.94
CA GLY A 264 -11.66 -13.83 -16.91
C GLY A 264 -10.57 -12.91 -17.47
N VAL A 265 -9.31 -13.32 -17.35
CA VAL A 265 -8.16 -12.49 -17.77
C VAL A 265 -8.13 -12.18 -19.27
N LEU A 266 -8.66 -13.08 -20.12
CA LEU A 266 -8.72 -12.84 -21.56
C LEU A 266 -9.81 -11.83 -21.91
N GLU A 267 -10.98 -11.96 -21.29
CA GLU A 267 -12.09 -11.04 -21.46
C GLU A 267 -11.75 -9.63 -20.92
N GLN A 268 -10.98 -9.55 -19.83
CA GLN A 268 -10.41 -8.30 -19.35
C GLN A 268 -9.48 -7.65 -20.38
N ALA A 269 -8.63 -8.44 -21.03
CA ALA A 269 -7.74 -7.95 -22.08
C ALA A 269 -8.52 -7.44 -23.30
N THR A 270 -9.55 -8.18 -23.74
CA THR A 270 -10.45 -7.76 -24.83
C THR A 270 -11.23 -6.48 -24.50
N ALA A 271 -11.68 -6.33 -23.25
CA ALA A 271 -12.35 -5.11 -22.81
C ALA A 271 -11.40 -3.90 -22.84
N ALA A 272 -10.13 -4.10 -22.50
CA ALA A 272 -9.11 -3.06 -22.61
C ALA A 272 -8.84 -2.67 -24.06
N ASP A 273 -8.79 -3.63 -25.01
CA ASP A 273 -8.68 -3.31 -26.44
C ASP A 273 -9.83 -2.43 -26.91
N ALA A 274 -11.07 -2.81 -26.56
CA ALA A 274 -12.27 -2.07 -26.97
C ALA A 274 -12.26 -0.64 -26.42
N ALA A 275 -11.90 -0.47 -25.14
CA ALA A 275 -11.84 0.85 -24.51
C ALA A 275 -10.72 1.73 -25.11
N LEU A 276 -9.56 1.16 -25.40
CA LEU A 276 -8.45 1.91 -26.01
C LEU A 276 -8.78 2.34 -27.44
N ALA A 277 -9.43 1.47 -28.24
CA ALA A 277 -9.86 1.79 -29.59
C ALA A 277 -11.02 2.80 -29.63
N GLU A 278 -11.87 2.83 -28.60
CA GLU A 278 -12.94 3.82 -28.47
C GLU A 278 -12.39 5.21 -28.10
N GLU A 279 -11.42 5.28 -27.18
CA GLU A 279 -10.91 6.54 -26.63
C GLU A 279 -9.75 7.14 -27.46
N PHE A 280 -8.99 6.33 -28.19
CA PHE A 280 -7.81 6.77 -28.93
C PHE A 280 -7.79 6.22 -30.37
N ASP A 281 -7.16 6.97 -31.28
CA ASP A 281 -6.84 6.46 -32.62
C ASP A 281 -5.92 5.21 -32.53
N ASP A 282 -5.91 4.35 -33.56
CA ASP A 282 -5.19 3.05 -33.70
C ASP A 282 -3.66 3.07 -33.45
N SER A 283 -3.10 4.18 -32.99
CA SER A 283 -1.68 4.37 -32.70
C SER A 283 -1.28 4.12 -31.24
N ARG A 284 -2.24 3.90 -30.34
CA ARG A 284 -1.97 3.72 -28.91
C ARG A 284 -2.14 2.30 -28.44
N PHE A 285 -1.18 1.88 -27.64
CA PHE A 285 -1.24 0.58 -27.01
C PHE A 285 -0.53 0.55 -25.65
N THR A 286 -0.90 -0.47 -24.89
CA THR A 286 -0.35 -0.77 -23.57
C THR A 286 0.16 -2.20 -23.59
N THR A 287 1.46 -2.39 -23.32
CA THR A 287 1.96 -3.73 -23.01
C THR A 287 1.47 -4.11 -21.61
N ALA A 288 1.03 -5.34 -21.40
CA ALA A 288 0.56 -5.76 -20.09
C ALA A 288 0.72 -7.26 -19.82
N VAL A 289 0.81 -7.64 -18.54
CA VAL A 289 0.47 -9.00 -18.10
C VAL A 289 -0.71 -8.93 -17.16
N LEU A 290 -1.77 -9.69 -17.47
CA LEU A 290 -2.93 -9.89 -16.61
C LEU A 290 -2.92 -11.32 -16.10
N ALA A 291 -3.03 -11.50 -14.78
CA ALA A 291 -3.05 -12.83 -14.16
C ALA A 291 -4.15 -12.93 -13.10
N GLY A 292 -4.73 -14.12 -12.99
CA GLY A 292 -5.63 -14.53 -11.91
C GLY A 292 -5.08 -15.77 -11.23
N VAL A 293 -4.88 -15.70 -9.92
CA VAL A 293 -4.39 -16.79 -9.07
C VAL A 293 -5.54 -17.30 -8.21
N ASP A 294 -5.92 -18.56 -8.39
CA ASP A 294 -6.87 -19.24 -7.52
C ASP A 294 -6.28 -19.42 -6.11
N LEU A 295 -6.95 -18.88 -5.11
CA LEU A 295 -6.39 -18.77 -3.77
C LEU A 295 -6.25 -20.11 -3.04
N ALA A 296 -7.06 -21.10 -3.43
CA ALA A 296 -7.07 -22.42 -2.81
C ALA A 296 -5.99 -23.35 -3.40
N SER A 297 -5.75 -23.28 -4.71
CA SER A 297 -4.88 -24.23 -5.43
C SER A 297 -3.58 -23.63 -5.92
N GLY A 298 -3.41 -22.31 -5.87
CA GLY A 298 -2.28 -21.60 -6.48
C GLY A 298 -2.29 -21.67 -8.01
N ALA A 299 -3.38 -22.13 -8.64
CA ALA A 299 -3.48 -22.20 -10.10
C ALA A 299 -3.55 -20.79 -10.70
N VAL A 300 -2.64 -20.49 -11.62
CA VAL A 300 -2.55 -19.18 -12.28
C VAL A 300 -3.03 -19.31 -13.72
N HIS A 301 -3.94 -18.43 -14.11
CA HIS A 301 -4.33 -18.19 -15.49
C HIS A 301 -3.88 -16.79 -15.89
N TYR A 302 -3.21 -16.64 -17.03
CA TYR A 302 -2.66 -15.35 -17.41
C TYR A 302 -2.68 -15.12 -18.92
N VAL A 303 -2.58 -13.85 -19.29
CA VAL A 303 -2.42 -13.36 -20.65
C VAL A 303 -1.26 -12.38 -20.64
N ASN A 304 -0.33 -12.54 -21.59
CA ASN A 304 0.78 -11.62 -21.80
C ASN A 304 0.54 -10.86 -23.11
N ALA A 305 0.16 -9.59 -22.99
CA ALA A 305 -0.08 -8.66 -24.09
C ALA A 305 1.20 -7.89 -24.43
N GLY A 306 2.22 -8.60 -24.92
CA GLY A 306 3.47 -8.01 -25.41
C GLY A 306 4.40 -7.42 -24.35
N HIS A 307 4.26 -7.82 -23.08
CA HIS A 307 5.05 -7.31 -21.96
C HIS A 307 6.18 -8.29 -21.58
N PRO A 308 7.28 -7.84 -20.94
CA PRO A 308 8.30 -8.75 -20.41
C PRO A 308 7.68 -9.83 -19.51
N PRO A 309 8.02 -11.12 -19.69
CA PRO A 309 7.36 -12.20 -18.98
C PRO A 309 7.77 -12.23 -17.50
N PRO A 310 6.81 -12.19 -16.56
CA PRO A 310 7.09 -12.34 -15.13
C PRO A 310 7.85 -13.61 -14.79
N LEU A 311 8.74 -13.52 -13.81
CA LEU A 311 9.61 -14.59 -13.34
C LEU A 311 8.93 -15.34 -12.18
N VAL A 312 9.03 -16.67 -12.15
CA VAL A 312 8.64 -17.49 -11.00
C VAL A 312 9.89 -18.06 -10.37
N LEU A 313 10.21 -17.61 -9.16
CA LEU A 313 11.35 -18.01 -8.38
C LEU A 313 10.92 -18.98 -7.29
N ARG A 314 11.70 -20.03 -7.05
CA ARG A 314 11.49 -21.00 -5.98
C ARG A 314 12.80 -21.29 -5.27
N GLY A 315 12.89 -20.88 -4.02
CA GLY A 315 14.14 -20.93 -3.27
C GLY A 315 15.21 -20.09 -3.96
N ASP A 316 16.28 -20.74 -4.40
CA ASP A 316 17.48 -20.12 -5.00
C ASP A 316 17.52 -20.19 -6.54
N ARG A 317 16.40 -20.48 -7.20
CA ARG A 317 16.35 -20.67 -8.66
C ARG A 317 15.11 -20.10 -9.33
N LEU A 318 15.26 -19.76 -10.61
CA LEU A 318 14.16 -19.50 -11.55
C LEU A 318 13.57 -20.84 -12.01
N VAL A 319 12.26 -21.03 -11.85
CA VAL A 319 11.58 -22.30 -12.20
C VAL A 319 10.62 -22.18 -13.38
N ALA A 320 10.08 -21.00 -13.64
CA ALA A 320 9.22 -20.74 -14.78
C ALA A 320 9.17 -19.25 -15.12
N THR A 321 8.64 -18.93 -16.30
CA THR A 321 8.26 -17.57 -16.70
C THR A 321 6.82 -17.57 -17.22
N LEU A 322 6.12 -16.45 -17.11
CA LEU A 322 4.77 -16.26 -17.65
C LEU A 322 4.84 -15.91 -19.15
N ASP A 323 5.44 -16.82 -19.92
CA ASP A 323 5.75 -16.59 -21.33
C ASP A 323 4.76 -17.23 -22.32
N GLY A 324 3.76 -17.92 -21.79
CA GLY A 324 2.59 -18.39 -22.54
C GLY A 324 1.54 -17.29 -22.70
N GLY A 325 0.34 -17.64 -23.19
CA GLY A 325 -0.79 -16.70 -23.24
C GLY A 325 -0.53 -15.44 -24.06
N ARG A 326 0.44 -15.49 -24.98
CA ARG A 326 0.92 -14.33 -25.74
C ARG A 326 -0.16 -13.81 -26.69
N ARG A 327 -0.28 -12.49 -26.72
CA ARG A 327 -1.10 -11.74 -27.67
C ARG A 327 -0.46 -10.40 -28.01
N LEU A 328 -1.05 -9.68 -28.96
CA LEU A 328 -0.64 -8.30 -29.24
C LEU A 328 -0.90 -7.40 -28.01
N PRO A 329 -0.14 -6.31 -27.86
CA PRO A 329 -0.42 -5.28 -26.85
C PRO A 329 -1.87 -4.83 -26.85
N LEU A 330 -2.36 -4.44 -25.68
CA LEU A 330 -3.72 -3.95 -25.50
C LEU A 330 -3.93 -2.69 -26.34
N GLY A 331 -5.06 -2.62 -27.06
CA GLY A 331 -5.35 -1.58 -28.06
C GLY A 331 -5.07 -2.05 -29.49
N LEU A 332 -4.26 -3.10 -29.68
CA LEU A 332 -3.96 -3.67 -31.00
C LEU A 332 -4.72 -4.98 -31.27
N GLY A 333 -5.60 -5.42 -30.37
CA GLY A 333 -6.33 -6.69 -30.50
C GLY A 333 -7.24 -6.81 -31.74
N GLY A 334 -7.62 -5.69 -32.37
CA GLY A 334 -8.39 -5.67 -33.63
C GLY A 334 -7.54 -5.93 -34.88
N ILE A 335 -6.21 -5.87 -34.77
CA ILE A 335 -5.28 -6.16 -35.86
C ILE A 335 -5.13 -7.68 -35.98
N ALA A 336 -5.26 -8.21 -37.19
CA ALA A 336 -5.31 -9.64 -37.53
C ALA A 336 -4.47 -10.55 -36.60
N GLY A 337 -5.12 -11.09 -35.57
CA GLY A 337 -4.56 -12.02 -34.61
C GLY A 337 -5.40 -13.29 -34.54
N GLY A 338 -4.74 -14.44 -34.35
CA GLY A 338 -5.42 -15.71 -34.09
C GLY A 338 -6.06 -15.74 -32.68
N PRO A 339 -6.88 -16.75 -32.37
CA PRO A 339 -7.44 -16.91 -31.04
C PRO A 339 -6.33 -17.03 -29.98
N THR A 340 -6.43 -16.24 -28.92
CA THR A 340 -5.48 -16.29 -27.79
C THR A 340 -5.94 -17.34 -26.79
N THR A 341 -5.06 -18.28 -26.44
CA THR A 341 -5.29 -19.24 -25.34
C THR A 341 -4.54 -18.78 -24.10
N PRO A 342 -5.20 -18.53 -22.96
CA PRO A 342 -4.52 -18.12 -21.73
C PRO A 342 -3.44 -19.12 -21.30
N GLY A 343 -2.32 -18.59 -20.82
CA GLY A 343 -1.27 -19.37 -20.20
C GLY A 343 -1.72 -19.94 -18.86
N LYS A 344 -1.13 -21.07 -18.46
CA LYS A 344 -1.43 -21.74 -17.19
C LYS A 344 -0.15 -22.16 -16.50
N LEU A 345 -0.10 -21.98 -15.18
CA LEU A 345 0.91 -22.56 -14.30
C LEU A 345 0.30 -22.75 -12.91
N ARG A 346 1.06 -23.30 -11.97
CA ARG A 346 0.66 -23.43 -10.57
C ARG A 346 1.79 -22.97 -9.67
N LEU A 347 1.48 -22.06 -8.75
CA LEU A 347 2.38 -21.65 -7.69
C LEU A 347 2.37 -22.70 -6.57
N GLU A 348 3.56 -23.02 -6.08
CA GLU A 348 3.75 -23.80 -4.86
C GLU A 348 4.02 -22.87 -3.68
N ALA A 349 3.75 -23.34 -2.46
CA ALA A 349 4.02 -22.56 -1.26
C ALA A 349 5.51 -22.16 -1.19
N GLY A 350 5.78 -20.87 -1.02
CA GLY A 350 7.12 -20.27 -1.05
C GLY A 350 7.54 -19.73 -2.42
N ASP A 351 6.77 -19.96 -3.49
CA ASP A 351 7.06 -19.40 -4.80
C ASP A 351 6.91 -17.87 -4.78
N ARG A 352 7.77 -17.21 -5.55
CA ARG A 352 7.74 -15.76 -5.76
C ARG A 352 7.51 -15.45 -7.22
N LEU A 353 6.42 -14.77 -7.52
CA LEU A 353 6.14 -14.24 -8.84
C LEU A 353 6.61 -12.78 -8.90
N LEU A 354 7.61 -12.50 -9.73
CA LEU A 354 8.18 -11.17 -9.93
C LEU A 354 7.84 -10.67 -11.35
N ALA A 355 6.90 -9.74 -11.44
CA ALA A 355 6.61 -9.00 -12.66
C ALA A 355 7.40 -7.68 -12.68
N TYR A 356 7.78 -7.23 -13.87
CA TYR A 356 8.63 -6.07 -14.08
C TYR A 356 8.35 -5.44 -15.45
N SER A 357 8.53 -4.13 -15.57
CA SER A 357 8.58 -3.44 -16.86
C SER A 357 10.01 -3.42 -17.42
N ASP A 358 10.15 -3.09 -18.70
CA ASP A 358 11.42 -3.07 -19.42
C ASP A 358 12.42 -2.07 -18.83
N GLY A 359 11.99 -0.91 -18.33
CA GLY A 359 12.89 0.07 -17.69
C GLY A 359 13.67 -0.47 -16.48
N VAL A 360 13.29 -1.62 -15.90
CA VAL A 360 14.10 -2.34 -14.90
C VAL A 360 15.29 -3.06 -15.53
N VAL A 361 15.08 -3.76 -16.65
CA VAL A 361 16.09 -4.63 -17.28
C VAL A 361 16.92 -3.89 -18.33
N ASP A 362 16.37 -2.83 -18.90
CA ASP A 362 17.05 -1.93 -19.84
C ASP A 362 17.88 -0.86 -19.12
N ALA A 363 17.79 -0.82 -17.78
CA ALA A 363 18.67 -0.03 -16.93
C ALA A 363 20.14 -0.33 -17.25
N LEU A 364 20.88 0.67 -17.71
CA LEU A 364 22.29 0.53 -18.02
C LEU A 364 23.13 0.60 -16.74
N ASP A 365 24.13 -0.27 -16.63
CA ASP A 365 25.14 -0.18 -15.60
C ASP A 365 26.22 0.88 -15.93
N ARG A 366 27.26 0.98 -15.09
CA ARG A 366 28.36 1.94 -15.26
C ARG A 366 29.21 1.70 -16.51
N ASP A 367 29.23 0.47 -17.01
CA ASP A 367 29.95 0.10 -18.23
C ASP A 367 29.07 0.29 -19.47
N GLY A 368 27.80 0.71 -19.28
CA GLY A 368 26.82 0.96 -20.33
C GLY A 368 26.10 -0.30 -20.80
N GLU A 369 26.22 -1.41 -20.06
CA GLU A 369 25.57 -2.67 -20.41
C GLU A 369 24.18 -2.78 -19.74
N PRO A 370 23.17 -3.33 -20.43
CA PRO A 370 21.86 -3.55 -19.83
C PRO A 370 21.94 -4.50 -18.63
N PHE A 371 21.23 -4.16 -17.55
CA PHE A 371 21.13 -4.99 -16.36
C PHE A 371 20.58 -6.39 -16.67
N GLY A 372 19.61 -6.45 -17.59
CA GLY A 372 19.08 -7.68 -18.16
C GLY A 372 18.27 -8.54 -17.19
N VAL A 373 17.59 -9.54 -17.76
CA VAL A 373 16.76 -10.48 -17.00
C VAL A 373 17.61 -11.36 -16.06
N ASP A 374 18.82 -11.73 -16.47
CA ASP A 374 19.74 -12.52 -15.65
C ASP A 374 20.21 -11.72 -14.42
N GLY A 375 20.51 -10.43 -14.59
CA GLY A 375 20.86 -9.53 -13.49
C GLY A 375 19.72 -9.37 -12.50
N LEU A 376 18.49 -9.15 -12.99
CA LEU A 376 17.28 -9.06 -12.18
C LEU A 376 17.01 -10.36 -11.42
N THR A 377 17.13 -11.50 -12.09
CA THR A 377 16.95 -12.83 -11.48
C THR A 377 17.96 -13.03 -10.36
N ALA A 378 19.25 -12.79 -10.61
CA ALA A 378 20.31 -12.93 -9.61
C ALA A 378 20.10 -11.98 -8.42
N LEU A 379 19.63 -10.76 -8.68
CA LEU A 379 19.31 -9.78 -7.63
C LEU A 379 18.14 -10.24 -6.77
N ALA A 380 17.04 -10.68 -7.39
CA ALA A 380 15.86 -11.18 -6.70
C ALA A 380 16.19 -12.39 -5.81
N LEU A 381 16.99 -13.33 -6.33
CA LEU A 381 17.43 -14.51 -5.58
C LEU A 381 18.34 -14.15 -4.39
N ARG A 382 19.22 -13.16 -4.54
CA ARG A 382 20.06 -12.67 -3.43
C ARG A 382 19.23 -12.06 -2.31
N HIS A 383 18.36 -11.11 -2.63
CA HIS A 383 17.51 -10.45 -1.60
C HIS A 383 16.49 -11.42 -1.00
N ALA A 384 16.12 -12.48 -1.72
CA ALA A 384 15.25 -13.51 -1.17
C ALA A 384 15.82 -14.27 0.02
N ALA A 385 17.15 -14.36 0.11
CA ALA A 385 17.85 -15.08 1.18
C ALA A 385 17.91 -14.31 2.50
N ASP A 386 17.63 -13.01 2.51
CA ASP A 386 17.71 -12.16 3.72
C ASP A 386 16.54 -12.38 4.70
N ASP A 387 15.54 -13.19 4.32
CA ASP A 387 14.30 -13.47 5.08
C ASP A 387 13.58 -12.21 5.58
N LEU A 388 13.61 -11.15 4.78
CA LEU A 388 12.95 -9.88 5.06
C LEU A 388 11.51 -9.88 4.57
N PRO A 389 10.66 -8.99 5.11
CA PRO A 389 9.32 -8.78 4.57
C PRO A 389 9.39 -8.44 3.07
N ALA A 390 8.44 -8.95 2.28
CA ALA A 390 8.35 -8.67 0.84
C ALA A 390 8.50 -7.17 0.46
N PRO A 391 7.86 -6.20 1.16
CA PRO A 391 8.05 -4.78 0.84
C PRO A 391 9.46 -4.27 1.13
N GLU A 392 10.19 -4.86 2.08
CA GLU A 392 11.59 -4.51 2.30
C GLU A 392 12.51 -5.14 1.25
N THR A 393 12.25 -6.41 0.90
CA THR A 393 12.94 -7.10 -0.20
C THR A 393 12.84 -6.29 -1.49
N LEU A 394 11.63 -5.86 -1.86
CA LEU A 394 11.41 -5.09 -3.08
C LEU A 394 12.04 -3.70 -3.01
N ARG A 395 11.97 -3.02 -1.85
CA ARG A 395 12.62 -1.71 -1.64
C ARG A 395 14.12 -1.78 -1.87
N ARG A 396 14.79 -2.80 -1.30
CA ARG A 396 16.23 -3.02 -1.48
C ARG A 396 16.58 -3.33 -2.92
N MET A 397 15.82 -4.22 -3.57
CA MET A 397 15.99 -4.53 -4.99
C MET A 397 15.91 -3.24 -5.85
N ASN A 398 14.89 -2.42 -5.64
CA ASN A 398 14.74 -1.16 -6.36
C ASN A 398 15.90 -0.18 -6.10
N HIS A 399 16.31 0.01 -4.85
CA HIS A 399 17.44 0.89 -4.53
C HIS A 399 18.76 0.37 -5.11
N ASP A 400 18.91 -0.94 -5.18
CA ASP A 400 20.04 -1.61 -5.82
C ASP A 400 20.05 -1.37 -7.34
N VAL A 401 18.91 -1.48 -8.02
CA VAL A 401 18.80 -1.16 -9.46
C VAL A 401 19.14 0.31 -9.69
N LEU A 402 18.52 1.23 -8.93
CA LEU A 402 18.76 2.67 -9.07
C LEU A 402 20.22 3.09 -8.76
N SER A 403 20.91 2.40 -7.86
CA SER A 403 22.30 2.72 -7.50
C SER A 403 23.33 2.24 -8.54
N ARG A 404 22.92 1.34 -9.44
CA ARG A 404 23.75 0.82 -10.54
C ARG A 404 23.65 1.68 -11.80
N GLN A 405 22.57 2.45 -11.95
CA GLN A 405 22.37 3.38 -13.06
C GLN A 405 23.29 4.60 -12.93
N ASP A 406 23.98 4.94 -14.01
CA ASP A 406 24.68 6.22 -14.15
C ASP A 406 23.77 7.26 -14.81
N GLY A 407 23.10 8.08 -13.99
CA GLY A 407 22.19 9.14 -14.44
C GLY A 407 20.71 8.84 -14.14
N PRO A 408 19.79 9.74 -14.51
CA PRO A 408 18.36 9.49 -14.34
C PRO A 408 17.92 8.34 -15.26
N SER A 409 17.13 7.39 -14.72
CA SER A 409 16.43 6.38 -15.53
C SER A 409 15.72 7.08 -16.69
N ALA A 410 16.02 6.65 -17.92
CA ALA A 410 15.42 7.24 -19.11
C ALA A 410 13.94 6.83 -19.26
N ASP A 411 13.57 5.70 -18.66
CA ASP A 411 12.23 5.12 -18.72
C ASP A 411 11.62 4.82 -17.36
N ASP A 412 10.32 4.57 -17.36
CA ASP A 412 9.58 4.11 -16.20
C ASP A 412 9.99 2.68 -15.82
N ALA A 413 10.05 2.40 -14.52
CA ALA A 413 10.46 1.11 -13.99
C ALA A 413 9.51 0.67 -12.88
N THR A 414 8.82 -0.44 -13.12
CA THR A 414 7.85 -1.04 -12.22
C THR A 414 8.32 -2.42 -11.79
N LEU A 415 8.18 -2.70 -10.51
CA LEU A 415 8.37 -4.04 -9.94
C LEU A 415 7.12 -4.44 -9.16
N LEU A 416 6.62 -5.64 -9.39
CA LEU A 416 5.51 -6.24 -8.65
C LEU A 416 5.90 -7.64 -8.20
N LEU A 417 5.98 -7.83 -6.88
CA LEU A 417 6.36 -9.08 -6.25
C LEU A 417 5.16 -9.69 -5.53
N VAL A 418 4.82 -10.93 -5.86
CA VAL A 418 3.90 -11.75 -5.08
C VAL A 418 4.68 -12.90 -4.46
N GLU A 419 4.73 -12.96 -3.14
CA GLU A 419 5.23 -14.12 -2.40
C GLU A 419 4.06 -15.00 -1.98
N TRP A 420 3.97 -16.21 -2.55
CA TRP A 420 2.89 -17.16 -2.34
C TRP A 420 3.17 -18.03 -1.10
N SER A 421 3.08 -17.45 0.09
CA SER A 421 3.34 -18.17 1.34
C SER A 421 2.65 -17.54 2.55
N GLY A 422 2.03 -18.36 3.40
CA GLY A 422 1.54 -17.91 4.70
C GLY A 422 2.66 -17.53 5.69
N GLU A 423 3.90 -17.98 5.47
CA GLU A 423 5.06 -17.49 6.23
C GLU A 423 5.38 -16.04 5.86
N ALA A 424 5.17 -15.65 4.60
CA ALA A 424 5.40 -14.28 4.16
C ALA A 424 4.49 -13.29 4.90
N VAL A 425 3.25 -13.70 5.18
CA VAL A 425 2.29 -12.92 5.97
C VAL A 425 2.78 -12.74 7.41
N ARG A 426 3.34 -13.79 8.02
CA ARG A 426 3.90 -13.70 9.38
C ARG A 426 5.04 -12.71 9.48
N ARG A 427 5.88 -12.58 8.44
CA ARG A 427 6.95 -11.59 8.38
C ARG A 427 6.44 -10.14 8.30
N LEU A 428 5.21 -9.90 7.87
CA LEU A 428 4.61 -8.54 7.88
C LEU A 428 4.06 -8.14 9.25
N ALA A 429 3.85 -9.08 10.16
CA ALA A 429 3.19 -8.84 11.44
C ALA A 429 4.20 -8.33 12.50
N PRO A 430 3.87 -7.25 13.24
CA PRO A 430 4.70 -6.71 14.33
C PRO A 430 4.85 -7.58 15.58
#